data_AF-R7FW27-F1
#
_entry.id   AF-R7FW27-F1
#
_cell.length_a   1.000
_cell.length_b   1.000
_cell.length_c   1.000
_cell.angle_alpha   90.00
_cell.angle_beta   90.00
_cell.angle_gamma   90.00
#
_symmetry.space_group_name_H-M   'P 1'
#
loop_
_entity.id
_entity.type
_entity.pdbx_description
1 polymer ?
#
loop_
_entity_poly.entity_id
_entity_poly.type
_entity_poly.pdbx_seq_one_letter_code
_entity_poly.pdbx_strand_id
1 'polypeptide(L)'
;MTQEDLSRLGRNYTEILFPRWNVRYIAVNDNYDSLYSESNEYAPLKNLFNEWFARDTSKKIRAAIKAKAERGERVGTVIPYGYKRDPEIKGHLLINPETAPVVKMIFSLCAEGKGPRVIANALRKKKIPKPTMYRFMTEGIYGTVTDTEDMYGWADRMVAGILDNEIYLGHTVNCRTTVVSYKDKRVIDRPEREQYRFENTHEAIVDQTTWDIVRKVRQGKRRRNSMGEVNKYSGLLYCADCGSKLYFVRGRTMKPDVFNFICSRYRKHMGEKQCTPHSIREITLDEIILEEIRRVTSEARKHTAEFVRFISQKSSSENRKELNAKLSEQSKLTRRNEELNLLFKRLYEDNVLGKVTNEQFRMLSDGYNAEQKTTVKRLEQLKVEIEQLKSTAVNVERFVSLARKYTDIRELTPEILRTFISKIVIHERPSRKKSEGEQRIDIYFTHIGSMPDSESE
;
A
#
# COMPACT_ATOMS: atom_id res chain seq x y z
N MET A 1 -10.91 -46.30 19.00
CA MET A 1 -9.71 -45.57 18.56
C MET A 1 -8.63 -45.77 19.61
N THR A 2 -7.49 -46.34 19.22
CA THR A 2 -6.34 -46.61 20.09
C THR A 2 -5.24 -45.59 19.80
N GLN A 3 -4.67 -44.99 20.84
CA GLN A 3 -3.50 -44.12 20.76
C GLN A 3 -2.48 -44.50 21.83
N GLU A 4 -1.24 -44.04 21.63
CA GLU A 4 -0.15 -44.25 22.59
C GLU A 4 -0.42 -43.48 23.90
N ASP A 5 -0.75 -42.17 23.82
CA ASP A 5 -0.90 -41.29 24.99
C ASP A 5 -2.17 -40.41 24.92
N LEU A 6 -2.66 -39.93 26.08
CA LEU A 6 -3.73 -38.93 26.25
C LEU A 6 -3.36 -37.55 25.70
N SER A 7 -2.07 -37.27 25.49
CA SER A 7 -1.55 -35.92 25.18
C SER A 7 -1.97 -35.35 23.82
N ARG A 8 -2.38 -36.21 22.88
CA ARG A 8 -2.67 -35.81 21.49
C ARG A 8 -4.09 -35.30 21.27
N LEU A 9 -5.01 -35.58 22.19
CA LEU A 9 -6.42 -35.22 22.07
C LEU A 9 -6.85 -34.39 23.28
N GLY A 10 -7.43 -33.22 23.01
CA GLY A 10 -7.89 -32.34 24.08
C GLY A 10 -9.07 -32.93 24.84
N ARG A 11 -9.23 -32.52 26.10
CA ARG A 11 -10.30 -32.92 27.03
C ARG A 11 -11.70 -33.01 26.40
N ASN A 12 -12.06 -32.04 25.55
CA ASN A 12 -13.38 -32.01 24.89
C ASN A 12 -13.62 -33.21 23.97
N TYR A 13 -12.57 -33.74 23.33
CA TYR A 13 -12.70 -34.92 22.47
C TYR A 13 -12.85 -36.19 23.30
N THR A 14 -12.04 -36.35 24.35
CA THR A 14 -11.98 -37.56 25.17
C THR A 14 -13.18 -37.73 26.10
N GLU A 15 -13.68 -36.65 26.71
CA GLU A 15 -14.77 -36.72 27.71
C GLU A 15 -16.17 -36.44 27.15
N ILE A 16 -16.29 -35.70 26.04
CA ILE A 16 -17.59 -35.20 25.54
C ILE A 16 -17.92 -35.73 24.16
N LEU A 17 -17.01 -35.59 23.19
CA LEU A 17 -17.33 -35.90 21.78
C LEU A 17 -17.27 -37.41 21.48
N PHE A 18 -16.26 -38.14 21.96
CA PHE A 18 -16.17 -39.59 21.69
C PHE A 18 -17.28 -40.40 22.35
N PRO A 19 -17.67 -40.17 23.62
CA PRO A 19 -18.84 -40.83 24.18
C PRO A 19 -20.12 -40.50 23.41
N ARG A 20 -20.30 -39.24 22.99
CA ARG A 20 -21.45 -38.81 22.17
C ARG A 20 -21.48 -39.47 20.78
N TRP A 21 -20.32 -39.80 20.22
CA TRP A 21 -20.21 -40.53 18.94
C TRP A 21 -20.11 -42.05 19.13
N ASN A 22 -20.29 -42.54 20.36
CA ASN A 22 -20.17 -43.95 20.72
C ASN A 22 -18.80 -44.58 20.33
N VAL A 23 -17.73 -43.78 20.41
CA VAL A 23 -16.37 -44.19 20.11
C VAL A 23 -15.62 -44.48 21.42
N ARG A 24 -15.16 -45.73 21.60
CA ARG A 24 -14.25 -46.08 22.69
C ARG A 24 -12.85 -45.53 22.42
N TYR A 25 -12.30 -44.79 23.36
CA TYR A 25 -10.94 -44.25 23.32
C TYR A 25 -10.05 -44.98 24.31
N ILE A 26 -8.93 -45.52 23.81
CA ILE A 26 -7.95 -46.25 24.61
C ILE A 26 -6.58 -45.58 24.43
N ALA A 27 -5.96 -45.12 25.52
CA ALA A 27 -4.58 -44.65 25.53
C ALA A 27 -3.70 -45.65 26.28
N VAL A 28 -2.82 -46.34 25.54
CA VAL A 28 -2.10 -47.53 26.01
C VAL A 28 -1.08 -47.21 27.09
N ASN A 29 -0.29 -46.15 26.93
CA ASN A 29 0.75 -45.77 27.90
C ASN A 29 0.19 -45.10 29.14
N ASP A 30 -1.01 -44.51 29.02
CA ASP A 30 -1.67 -43.82 30.12
C ASP A 30 -2.63 -44.70 30.91
N ASN A 31 -2.75 -45.99 30.53
CA ASN A 31 -3.70 -46.95 31.06
C ASN A 31 -5.14 -46.40 31.10
N TYR A 32 -5.51 -45.62 30.07
CA TYR A 32 -6.80 -44.96 29.98
C TYR A 32 -7.71 -45.69 29.02
N ASP A 33 -8.91 -46.02 29.48
CA ASP A 33 -9.97 -46.58 28.65
C ASP A 33 -11.30 -45.92 28.99
N SER A 34 -11.91 -45.28 27.99
CA SER A 34 -13.17 -44.55 28.16
C SER A 34 -14.35 -45.42 28.59
N LEU A 35 -14.23 -46.74 28.53
CA LEU A 35 -15.26 -47.69 28.96
C LEU A 35 -15.30 -47.91 30.49
N TYR A 36 -14.18 -47.67 31.18
CA TYR A 36 -14.04 -47.90 32.62
C TYR A 36 -13.90 -46.56 33.36
N SER A 37 -15.03 -45.92 33.66
CA SER A 37 -15.08 -44.57 34.26
C SER A 37 -14.43 -44.48 35.65
N GLU A 38 -14.42 -45.57 36.42
CA GLU A 38 -13.92 -45.62 37.80
C GLU A 38 -12.39 -45.67 37.89
N SER A 39 -11.70 -46.14 36.86
CA SER A 39 -10.23 -46.24 36.82
C SER A 39 -9.51 -44.93 36.41
N ASN A 40 -10.28 -43.87 36.14
CA ASN A 40 -9.84 -42.73 35.31
C ASN A 40 -9.89 -41.36 36.02
N GLU A 41 -9.99 -41.29 37.35
CA GLU A 41 -10.09 -40.02 38.09
C GLU A 41 -8.93 -39.04 37.81
N TYR A 42 -7.75 -39.55 37.46
CA TYR A 42 -6.55 -38.74 37.17
C TYR A 42 -6.45 -38.27 35.71
N ALA A 43 -7.26 -38.80 34.80
CA ALA A 43 -7.19 -38.45 33.38
C ALA A 43 -7.50 -36.95 33.10
N PRO A 44 -8.50 -36.33 33.76
CA PRO A 44 -8.71 -34.88 33.65
C PRO A 44 -7.50 -34.06 34.13
N LEU A 45 -6.79 -34.53 35.17
CA LEU A 45 -5.59 -33.88 35.71
C LEU A 45 -4.42 -33.97 34.71
N LYS A 46 -4.17 -35.15 34.13
CA LYS A 46 -3.16 -35.33 33.06
C LYS A 46 -3.47 -34.46 31.84
N ASN A 47 -4.74 -34.41 31.42
CA ASN A 47 -5.18 -33.54 30.32
C ASN A 47 -4.95 -32.05 30.63
N LEU A 48 -5.16 -31.62 31.88
CA LEU A 48 -4.86 -30.26 32.33
C LEU A 48 -3.37 -29.96 32.21
N PHE A 49 -2.48 -30.85 32.68
CA PHE A 49 -1.04 -30.68 32.54
C PHE A 49 -0.61 -30.62 31.07
N ASN A 50 -1.10 -31.52 30.23
CA ASN A 50 -0.83 -31.50 28.79
C ASN A 50 -1.26 -30.18 28.14
N GLU A 51 -2.42 -29.65 28.53
CA GLU A 51 -2.88 -28.33 28.08
C GLU A 51 -1.94 -27.21 28.55
N TRP A 52 -1.49 -27.26 29.80
CA TRP A 52 -0.54 -26.28 30.34
C TRP A 52 0.80 -26.32 29.61
N PHE A 53 1.35 -27.51 29.36
CA PHE A 53 2.57 -27.68 28.58
C PHE A 53 2.44 -27.12 27.16
N ALA A 54 1.33 -27.41 26.47
CA ALA A 54 1.06 -26.88 25.14
C ALA A 54 0.95 -25.34 25.15
N ARG A 55 0.25 -24.77 26.16
CA ARG A 55 0.11 -23.32 26.33
C ARG A 55 1.45 -22.66 26.61
N ASP A 56 2.25 -23.20 27.52
CA ASP A 56 3.54 -22.65 27.91
C ASP A 56 4.57 -22.72 26.76
N THR A 57 4.65 -23.87 26.09
CA THR A 57 5.48 -24.05 24.88
C THR A 57 5.09 -23.03 23.81
N SER A 58 3.79 -22.85 23.56
CA SER A 58 3.32 -21.84 22.62
C SER A 58 3.69 -20.42 23.05
N LYS A 59 3.66 -20.08 24.34
CA LYS A 59 4.09 -18.76 24.85
C LYS A 59 5.59 -18.56 24.63
N LYS A 60 6.41 -19.56 24.97
CA LYS A 60 7.88 -19.52 24.81
C LYS A 60 8.27 -19.37 23.34
N ILE A 61 7.66 -20.13 22.43
CA ILE A 61 7.91 -20.00 20.98
C ILE A 61 7.52 -18.60 20.49
N ARG A 62 6.36 -18.08 20.90
CA ARG A 62 5.92 -16.73 20.53
C ARG A 62 6.86 -15.66 21.08
N ALA A 63 7.34 -15.79 22.31
CA ALA A 63 8.30 -14.87 22.91
C ALA A 63 9.64 -14.92 22.17
N ALA A 64 10.15 -16.11 21.81
CA ALA A 64 11.37 -16.26 21.03
C ALA A 64 11.23 -15.65 19.62
N ILE A 65 10.10 -15.87 18.95
CA ILE A 65 9.78 -15.25 17.66
C ILE A 65 9.72 -13.72 17.80
N LYS A 66 9.05 -13.22 18.84
CA LYS A 66 8.92 -11.78 19.09
C LYS A 66 10.28 -11.13 19.35
N ALA A 67 11.13 -11.77 20.17
CA ALA A 67 12.47 -11.27 20.46
C ALA A 67 13.34 -11.20 19.18
N LYS A 68 13.22 -12.19 18.27
CA LYS A 68 13.87 -12.13 16.95
C LYS A 68 13.32 -10.99 16.10
N ALA A 69 11.98 -10.86 16.08
CA ALA A 69 11.32 -9.78 15.35
C ALA A 69 11.77 -8.40 15.82
N GLU A 70 11.89 -8.19 17.15
CA GLU A 70 12.33 -6.94 17.77
C GLU A 70 13.79 -6.59 17.44
N ARG A 71 14.64 -7.58 17.18
CA ARG A 71 16.03 -7.38 16.72
C ARG A 71 16.16 -7.12 15.21
N GLY A 72 15.06 -7.12 14.47
CA GLY A 72 15.08 -6.97 13.02
C GLY A 72 15.46 -8.23 12.24
N GLU A 73 15.66 -9.37 12.91
CA GLU A 73 15.90 -10.63 12.25
C GLU A 73 14.65 -11.10 11.52
N ARG A 74 14.82 -11.65 10.31
CA ARG A 74 13.71 -12.22 9.56
C ARG A 74 13.13 -13.44 10.29
N VAL A 75 11.86 -13.38 10.66
CA VAL A 75 11.14 -14.50 11.30
C VAL A 75 10.56 -15.49 10.28
N GLY A 76 10.24 -15.03 9.07
CA GLY A 76 9.55 -15.85 8.07
C GLY A 76 10.40 -16.99 7.53
N THR A 77 9.88 -18.23 7.64
CA THR A 77 10.55 -19.47 7.20
C THR A 77 10.72 -19.56 5.68
N VAL A 78 9.75 -19.02 4.93
CA VAL A 78 9.75 -19.08 3.46
C VAL A 78 10.60 -17.95 2.90
N ILE A 79 11.54 -18.27 2.00
CA ILE A 79 12.31 -17.26 1.27
C ILE A 79 11.38 -16.57 0.25
N PRO A 80 11.35 -15.22 0.18
CA PRO A 80 10.62 -14.52 -0.85
C PRO A 80 11.19 -14.82 -2.24
N TYR A 81 10.31 -14.91 -3.25
CA TYR A 81 10.72 -15.08 -4.65
C TYR A 81 11.62 -13.94 -5.11
N GLY A 82 12.68 -14.18 -5.88
CA GLY A 82 13.67 -13.17 -6.24
C GLY A 82 14.88 -13.09 -5.30
N TYR A 83 14.82 -13.74 -4.14
CA TYR A 83 15.91 -13.82 -3.18
C TYR A 83 16.35 -15.28 -2.95
N LYS A 84 17.56 -15.44 -2.39
CA LYS A 84 18.11 -16.70 -1.89
C LYS A 84 18.67 -16.51 -0.48
N ARG A 85 18.86 -17.61 0.26
CA ARG A 85 19.51 -17.56 1.56
C ARG A 85 20.97 -17.15 1.39
N ASP A 86 21.42 -16.28 2.28
CA ASP A 86 22.84 -16.06 2.49
C ASP A 86 23.46 -17.31 3.16
N PRO A 87 24.54 -17.89 2.58
CA PRO A 87 25.23 -19.02 3.19
C PRO A 87 26.04 -18.64 4.45
N GLU A 88 26.45 -17.37 4.59
CA GLU A 88 27.30 -16.88 5.67
C GLU A 88 26.47 -16.35 6.84
N ILE A 89 25.42 -15.56 6.54
CA ILE A 89 24.62 -14.87 7.55
C ILE A 89 23.22 -15.47 7.64
N LYS A 90 22.95 -16.17 8.74
CA LYS A 90 21.65 -16.81 8.99
C LYS A 90 20.52 -15.78 9.00
N GLY A 91 19.60 -15.90 8.04
CA GLY A 91 18.41 -15.06 7.94
C GLY A 91 18.58 -13.82 7.05
N HIS A 92 19.79 -13.54 6.58
CA HIS A 92 20.05 -12.52 5.55
C HIS A 92 19.64 -13.04 4.16
N LEU A 93 19.21 -12.11 3.30
CA LEU A 93 18.69 -12.40 1.95
C LEU A 93 19.63 -11.81 0.91
N LEU A 94 20.06 -12.65 -0.03
CA LEU A 94 20.83 -12.23 -1.20
C LEU A 94 19.95 -12.23 -2.44
N ILE A 95 20.21 -11.33 -3.38
CA ILE A 95 19.49 -11.30 -4.66
C ILE A 95 19.77 -12.61 -5.41
N ASN A 96 18.70 -13.25 -5.87
CA ASN A 96 18.82 -14.42 -6.72
C ASN A 96 18.91 -13.96 -8.19
N PRO A 97 20.03 -14.20 -8.89
CA PRO A 97 20.22 -13.73 -10.27
C PRO A 97 19.21 -14.32 -11.26
N GLU A 98 18.64 -15.49 -10.98
CA GLU A 98 17.66 -16.16 -11.86
C GLU A 98 16.25 -15.59 -11.70
N THR A 99 15.81 -15.38 -10.45
CA THR A 99 14.41 -14.99 -10.15
C THR A 99 14.22 -13.49 -9.93
N ALA A 100 15.26 -12.74 -9.56
CA ALA A 100 15.17 -11.30 -9.39
C ALA A 100 14.80 -10.54 -10.69
N PRO A 101 15.30 -10.91 -11.88
CA PRO A 101 14.85 -10.30 -13.13
C PRO A 101 13.35 -10.45 -13.39
N VAL A 102 12.75 -11.57 -12.95
CA VAL A 102 11.30 -11.80 -13.05
C VAL A 102 10.55 -10.82 -12.15
N VAL A 103 11.03 -10.59 -10.92
CA VAL A 103 10.45 -9.59 -10.02
C VAL A 103 10.55 -8.19 -10.63
N LYS A 104 11.72 -7.78 -11.12
CA LYS A 104 11.90 -6.48 -11.81
C LYS A 104 10.94 -6.34 -12.99
N MET A 105 10.77 -7.39 -13.79
CA MET A 105 9.81 -7.42 -14.90
C MET A 105 8.36 -7.27 -14.41
N ILE A 106 7.96 -7.92 -13.30
CA ILE A 106 6.62 -7.77 -12.72
C ILE A 106 6.35 -6.30 -12.34
N PHE A 107 7.32 -5.65 -11.68
CA PHE A 107 7.19 -4.25 -11.29
C PHE A 107 7.14 -3.31 -12.51
N SER A 108 8.02 -3.50 -13.48
CA SER A 108 8.05 -2.73 -14.73
C SER A 108 6.73 -2.87 -15.52
N LEU A 109 6.23 -4.10 -15.73
CA LEU A 109 4.94 -4.31 -16.39
C LEU A 109 3.78 -3.66 -15.64
N CYS A 110 3.84 -3.62 -14.31
CA CYS A 110 2.83 -2.93 -13.52
C CYS A 110 2.94 -1.41 -13.67
N ALA A 111 4.16 -0.85 -13.65
CA ALA A 111 4.44 0.57 -13.86
C ALA A 111 3.96 1.05 -15.25
N GLU A 112 4.13 0.25 -16.29
CA GLU A 112 3.56 0.47 -17.64
C GLU A 112 2.02 0.54 -17.64
N GLY A 113 1.38 -0.05 -16.63
CA GLY A 113 -0.06 -0.04 -16.48
C GLY A 113 -0.76 -1.37 -16.75
N LYS A 114 -0.03 -2.49 -16.79
CA LYS A 114 -0.65 -3.83 -16.85
C LYS A 114 -1.17 -4.23 -15.45
N GLY A 115 -2.33 -4.88 -15.42
CA GLY A 115 -2.93 -5.37 -14.17
C GLY A 115 -2.42 -6.75 -13.78
N PRO A 116 -2.54 -7.18 -12.50
CA PRO A 116 -1.99 -8.45 -12.01
C PRO A 116 -2.35 -9.68 -12.85
N ARG A 117 -3.61 -9.79 -13.31
CA ARG A 117 -4.06 -10.88 -14.19
C ARG A 117 -3.38 -10.88 -15.57
N VAL A 118 -3.11 -9.70 -16.14
CA VAL A 118 -2.43 -9.58 -17.44
C VAL A 118 -0.95 -9.96 -17.29
N ILE A 119 -0.32 -9.50 -16.21
CA ILE A 119 1.06 -9.84 -15.87
C ILE A 119 1.18 -11.36 -15.66
N ALA A 120 0.27 -11.96 -14.89
CA ALA A 120 0.22 -13.40 -14.67
C ALA A 120 0.13 -14.19 -15.99
N ASN A 121 -0.75 -13.79 -16.90
CA ASN A 121 -0.85 -14.40 -18.23
C ASN A 121 0.42 -14.22 -19.07
N ALA A 122 1.07 -13.06 -18.98
CA ALA A 122 2.33 -12.81 -19.68
C ALA A 122 3.46 -13.71 -19.15
N LEU A 123 3.55 -13.91 -17.83
CA LEU A 123 4.50 -14.83 -17.19
C LEU A 123 4.24 -16.28 -17.61
N ARG A 124 2.97 -16.69 -17.65
CA ARG A 124 2.56 -18.01 -18.14
C ARG A 124 2.95 -18.24 -19.60
N LYS A 125 2.71 -17.25 -20.47
CA LYS A 125 3.10 -17.31 -21.90
C LYS A 125 4.61 -17.43 -22.08
N LYS A 126 5.40 -16.78 -21.23
CA LYS A 126 6.87 -16.90 -21.19
C LYS A 126 7.37 -18.18 -20.54
N LYS A 127 6.49 -19.09 -20.09
CA LYS A 127 6.82 -20.33 -19.38
C LYS A 127 7.73 -20.10 -18.17
N ILE A 128 7.46 -19.04 -17.41
CA ILE A 128 8.19 -18.74 -16.17
C ILE A 128 7.52 -19.51 -15.02
N PRO A 129 8.24 -20.37 -14.27
CA PRO A 129 7.67 -21.15 -13.19
C PRO A 129 7.10 -20.26 -12.09
N LYS A 130 5.95 -20.62 -11.53
CA LYS A 130 5.36 -19.88 -10.39
C LYS A 130 6.23 -20.05 -9.14
N PRO A 131 6.20 -19.13 -8.15
CA PRO A 131 7.11 -19.15 -7.01
C PRO A 131 7.11 -20.47 -6.23
N THR A 132 5.94 -21.07 -6.04
CA THR A 132 5.81 -22.39 -5.39
C THR A 132 6.54 -23.47 -6.18
N MET A 133 6.44 -23.47 -7.50
CA MET A 133 7.10 -24.45 -8.36
C MET A 133 8.61 -24.22 -8.42
N TYR A 134 9.06 -22.96 -8.48
CA TYR A 134 10.48 -22.65 -8.40
C TYR A 134 11.12 -23.18 -7.11
N ARG A 135 10.46 -22.99 -5.98
CA ARG A 135 10.90 -23.52 -4.69
C ARG A 135 10.89 -25.04 -4.65
N PHE A 136 9.89 -25.67 -5.26
CA PHE A 136 9.85 -27.12 -5.38
C PHE A 136 11.03 -27.67 -6.20
N MET A 137 11.34 -27.07 -7.35
CA MET A 137 12.45 -27.50 -8.21
C MET A 137 13.83 -27.31 -7.57
N THR A 138 13.98 -26.31 -6.70
CA THR A 138 15.27 -25.95 -6.09
C THR A 138 15.48 -26.57 -4.70
N GLU A 139 14.45 -26.56 -3.84
CA GLU A 139 14.54 -27.03 -2.44
C GLU A 139 13.91 -28.43 -2.26
N GLY A 140 13.20 -28.98 -3.24
CA GLY A 140 12.49 -30.27 -3.13
C GLY A 140 11.29 -30.26 -2.18
N ILE A 141 10.85 -29.08 -1.72
CA ILE A 141 9.82 -28.94 -0.68
C ILE A 141 8.43 -28.92 -1.32
N TYR A 142 7.62 -29.94 -1.05
CA TYR A 142 6.18 -29.95 -1.36
C TYR A 142 5.40 -29.09 -0.36
N GLY A 143 4.59 -28.15 -0.87
CA GLY A 143 3.51 -27.54 -0.09
C GLY A 143 2.23 -28.39 -0.14
N THR A 144 1.34 -28.23 0.84
CA THR A 144 0.05 -28.94 0.95
C THR A 144 -0.90 -28.78 -0.24
N VAL A 145 -0.69 -27.76 -1.10
CA VAL A 145 -1.44 -27.52 -2.34
C VAL A 145 -0.46 -27.17 -3.45
N THR A 146 0.40 -28.12 -3.83
CA THR A 146 1.29 -27.96 -4.98
C THR A 146 0.68 -28.71 -6.15
N ASP A 147 -0.15 -28.01 -6.91
CA ASP A 147 -0.59 -28.52 -8.20
C ASP A 147 0.62 -28.57 -9.14
N THR A 148 1.12 -29.78 -9.36
CA THR A 148 2.25 -30.10 -10.24
C THR A 148 1.86 -30.14 -11.72
N GLU A 149 0.57 -30.10 -12.05
CA GLU A 149 0.09 -30.12 -13.44
C GLU A 149 0.24 -28.74 -14.11
N ASP A 150 -0.01 -27.63 -13.39
CA ASP A 150 0.15 -26.26 -13.93
C ASP A 150 1.36 -25.52 -13.34
N MET A 151 2.57 -25.93 -13.73
CA MET A 151 3.85 -25.33 -13.30
C MET A 151 3.97 -23.82 -13.57
N TYR A 152 3.30 -23.34 -14.62
CA TYR A 152 3.34 -21.96 -15.10
C TYR A 152 2.06 -21.17 -14.77
N GLY A 153 1.15 -21.76 -13.99
CA GLY A 153 -0.12 -21.19 -13.57
C GLY A 153 0.02 -20.06 -12.56
N TRP A 154 0.51 -18.89 -12.99
CA TRP A 154 0.53 -17.70 -12.15
C TRP A 154 -0.89 -17.24 -11.83
N ALA A 155 -1.24 -17.20 -10.53
CA ALA A 155 -2.48 -16.58 -10.09
C ALA A 155 -2.30 -15.05 -9.96
N ASP A 156 -3.36 -14.30 -10.21
CA ASP A 156 -3.38 -12.84 -10.06
C ASP A 156 -3.06 -12.39 -8.62
N ARG A 157 -3.54 -13.13 -7.61
CA ARG A 157 -3.22 -12.93 -6.19
C ARG A 157 -1.71 -13.07 -5.91
N MET A 158 -1.00 -13.98 -6.59
CA MET A 158 0.45 -14.14 -6.39
C MET A 158 1.19 -12.89 -6.87
N VAL A 159 0.84 -12.38 -8.04
CA VAL A 159 1.41 -11.14 -8.59
C VAL A 159 1.07 -9.95 -7.69
N ALA A 160 -0.18 -9.83 -7.23
CA ALA A 160 -0.58 -8.78 -6.30
C ALA A 160 0.22 -8.84 -4.98
N GLY A 161 0.41 -10.04 -4.42
CA GLY A 161 1.22 -10.24 -3.22
C GLY A 161 2.68 -9.85 -3.39
N ILE A 162 3.27 -10.07 -4.58
CA ILE A 162 4.63 -9.60 -4.90
C ILE A 162 4.67 -8.07 -4.92
N LEU A 163 3.72 -7.44 -5.62
CA LEU A 163 3.63 -5.98 -5.76
C LEU A 163 3.31 -5.25 -4.45
N ASP A 164 2.73 -5.92 -3.45
CA ASP A 164 2.42 -5.36 -2.12
C ASP A 164 3.53 -5.60 -1.08
N ASN A 165 4.52 -6.46 -1.37
CA ASN A 165 5.51 -6.86 -0.37
C ASN A 165 6.73 -5.93 -0.30
N GLU A 166 6.82 -5.13 0.76
CA GLU A 166 7.95 -4.20 1.04
C GLU A 166 9.32 -4.86 1.12
N ILE A 167 9.40 -6.20 1.14
CA ILE A 167 10.67 -6.91 1.05
C ILE A 167 11.47 -6.53 -0.19
N TYR A 168 10.80 -6.23 -1.30
CA TYR A 168 11.48 -5.86 -2.54
C TYR A 168 12.11 -4.46 -2.50
N LEU A 169 11.79 -3.64 -1.48
CA LEU A 169 12.47 -2.39 -1.14
C LEU A 169 13.66 -2.60 -0.18
N GLY A 170 14.00 -3.84 0.17
CA GLY A 170 15.05 -4.15 1.15
C GLY A 170 14.59 -4.04 2.60
N HIS A 171 13.28 -3.91 2.86
CA HIS A 171 12.73 -3.74 4.20
C HIS A 171 12.26 -5.08 4.79
N THR A 172 12.46 -5.28 6.09
CA THR A 172 11.90 -6.42 6.82
C THR A 172 10.72 -5.96 7.67
N VAL A 173 9.54 -6.50 7.38
CA VAL A 173 8.34 -6.29 8.21
C VAL A 173 7.96 -7.61 8.89
N ASN A 174 8.19 -7.66 10.19
CA ASN A 174 7.90 -8.82 11.03
C ASN A 174 6.53 -8.69 11.71
N CYS A 175 5.96 -9.85 12.07
CA CYS A 175 4.71 -9.93 12.83
C CYS A 175 3.48 -9.32 12.14
N ARG A 176 3.42 -9.31 10.79
CA ARG A 176 2.22 -8.86 10.03
C ARG A 176 0.95 -9.62 10.41
N THR A 177 1.08 -10.90 10.72
CA THR A 177 -0.04 -11.78 11.08
C THR A 177 0.23 -12.47 12.41
N THR A 178 -0.84 -12.98 13.01
CA THR A 178 -0.78 -13.88 14.15
C THR A 178 -1.87 -14.92 14.06
N VAL A 179 -1.75 -16.01 14.81
CA VAL A 179 -2.87 -16.93 15.04
C VAL A 179 -3.65 -16.49 16.28
N VAL A 180 -4.97 -16.63 16.25
CA VAL A 180 -5.89 -16.20 17.33
C VAL A 180 -5.45 -16.77 18.68
N SER A 181 -5.18 -18.08 18.74
CA SER A 181 -4.65 -18.71 19.95
C SER A 181 -3.80 -19.92 19.60
N TYR A 182 -3.31 -20.64 20.61
CA TYR A 182 -2.61 -21.90 20.36
C TYR A 182 -3.59 -23.02 19.97
N LYS A 183 -4.87 -22.91 20.36
CA LYS A 183 -5.95 -23.85 20.01
C LYS A 183 -6.61 -23.48 18.67
N ASP A 184 -6.86 -22.20 18.45
CA ASP A 184 -7.44 -21.67 17.22
C ASP A 184 -6.31 -21.20 16.27
N LYS A 185 -6.06 -21.99 15.24
CA LYS A 185 -5.01 -21.74 14.24
C LYS A 185 -5.42 -20.75 13.15
N ARG A 186 -6.62 -20.15 13.21
CA ARG A 186 -7.01 -19.10 12.27
C ARG A 186 -6.02 -17.95 12.33
N VAL A 187 -5.56 -17.53 11.15
CA VAL A 187 -4.61 -16.43 10.99
C VAL A 187 -5.38 -15.12 10.87
N ILE A 188 -4.98 -14.13 11.65
CA ILE A 188 -5.50 -12.77 11.65
C ILE A 188 -4.37 -11.77 11.40
N ASP A 189 -4.70 -10.65 10.78
CA ASP A 189 -3.76 -9.55 10.57
C ASP A 189 -3.56 -8.75 11.86
N ARG A 190 -2.32 -8.34 12.12
CA ARG A 190 -2.00 -7.45 13.23
C ARG A 190 -2.15 -5.99 12.82
N PRO A 191 -2.62 -5.11 13.73
CA PRO A 191 -2.61 -3.68 13.46
C PRO A 191 -1.18 -3.18 13.23
N GLU A 192 -0.99 -2.18 12.37
CA GLU A 192 0.35 -1.69 11.96
C GLU A 192 1.22 -1.29 13.16
N ARG A 193 0.63 -0.74 14.23
CA ARG A 193 1.34 -0.38 15.48
C ARG A 193 2.00 -1.55 16.22
N GLU A 194 1.57 -2.78 15.94
CA GLU A 194 2.12 -4.01 16.52
C GLU A 194 3.08 -4.73 15.57
N GLN A 195 3.28 -4.20 14.37
CA GLN A 195 4.23 -4.72 13.39
C GLN A 195 5.59 -4.07 13.60
N TYR A 196 6.65 -4.86 13.42
CA TYR A 196 8.02 -4.35 13.52
C TYR A 196 8.56 -4.15 12.11
N ARG A 197 8.82 -2.90 11.74
CA ARG A 197 9.33 -2.51 10.42
C ARG A 197 10.77 -2.03 10.55
N PHE A 198 11.67 -2.70 9.84
CA PHE A 198 13.09 -2.36 9.76
C PHE A 198 13.44 -2.04 8.32
N GLU A 199 14.03 -0.87 8.10
CA GLU A 199 14.43 -0.42 6.78
C GLU A 199 15.82 -0.96 6.41
N ASN A 200 16.07 -1.08 5.10
CA ASN A 200 17.39 -1.41 4.52
C ASN A 200 18.12 -2.62 5.14
N THR A 201 17.36 -3.66 5.46
CA THR A 201 17.89 -4.91 6.05
C THR A 201 18.62 -5.82 5.06
N HIS A 202 18.40 -5.64 3.76
CA HIS A 202 19.02 -6.40 2.68
C HIS A 202 18.93 -5.60 1.37
N GLU A 203 19.61 -6.06 0.33
CA GLU A 203 19.65 -5.38 -0.97
C GLU A 203 18.26 -5.34 -1.64
N ALA A 204 17.83 -4.15 -2.06
CA ALA A 204 16.54 -3.94 -2.70
C ALA A 204 16.57 -4.40 -4.17
N ILE A 205 15.55 -5.16 -4.59
CA ILE A 205 15.36 -5.50 -6.01
C ILE A 205 14.73 -4.33 -6.77
N VAL A 206 13.91 -3.53 -6.10
CA VAL A 206 13.13 -2.43 -6.64
C VAL A 206 13.45 -1.16 -5.86
N ASP A 207 13.60 -0.04 -6.55
CA ASP A 207 13.82 1.25 -5.91
C ASP A 207 12.51 1.90 -5.44
N GLN A 208 12.62 2.82 -4.48
CA GLN A 208 11.47 3.52 -3.90
C GLN A 208 10.59 4.18 -4.98
N THR A 209 11.20 4.72 -6.04
CA THR A 209 10.48 5.43 -7.11
C THR A 209 9.56 4.50 -7.89
N THR A 210 10.05 3.33 -8.31
CA THR A 210 9.24 2.31 -9.00
C THR A 210 8.12 1.79 -8.11
N TRP A 211 8.41 1.58 -6.83
CA TRP A 211 7.41 1.14 -5.85
C TRP A 211 6.26 2.13 -5.70
N ASP A 212 6.57 3.42 -5.57
CA ASP A 212 5.57 4.47 -5.44
C ASP A 212 4.70 4.60 -6.70
N ILE A 213 5.31 4.46 -7.89
CA ILE A 213 4.58 4.42 -9.17
C ILE A 213 3.60 3.26 -9.19
N VAL A 214 4.04 2.05 -8.81
CA VAL A 214 3.21 0.84 -8.76
C VAL A 214 2.05 1.00 -7.77
N ARG A 215 2.28 1.57 -6.58
CA ARG A 215 1.20 1.84 -5.61
C ARG A 215 0.17 2.81 -6.19
N LYS A 216 0.60 3.93 -6.77
CA LYS A 216 -0.30 4.90 -7.44
C LYS A 216 -1.10 4.26 -8.57
N VAL A 217 -0.43 3.45 -9.38
CA VAL A 217 -1.01 2.65 -10.48
C VAL A 217 -2.15 1.76 -9.98
N ARG A 218 -1.95 1.08 -8.85
CA ARG A 218 -2.90 0.09 -8.32
C ARG A 218 -4.06 0.71 -7.54
N GLN A 219 -3.85 1.84 -6.89
CA GLN A 219 -4.93 2.61 -6.24
C GLN A 219 -5.92 3.20 -7.24
N GLY A 220 -5.46 3.53 -8.45
CA GLY A 220 -6.33 4.00 -9.52
C GLY A 220 -7.29 2.90 -9.99
N LYS A 221 -8.60 3.04 -9.73
CA LYS A 221 -9.64 2.15 -10.30
C LYS A 221 -9.56 2.17 -11.83
N ARG A 222 -9.09 1.08 -12.44
CA ARG A 222 -8.99 0.94 -13.89
C ARG A 222 -10.31 0.40 -14.45
N ARG A 223 -10.99 1.20 -15.28
CA ARG A 223 -11.99 0.66 -16.20
C ARG A 223 -11.27 0.24 -17.47
N ARG A 224 -11.25 -1.07 -17.76
CA ARG A 224 -10.86 -1.56 -19.08
C ARG A 224 -11.83 -0.95 -20.08
N ASN A 225 -11.30 -0.40 -21.17
CA ASN A 225 -12.10 0.03 -22.30
C ASN A 225 -12.33 -1.16 -23.25
N SER A 226 -13.19 -0.96 -24.25
CA SER A 226 -13.63 -2.00 -25.21
C SER A 226 -12.49 -2.67 -26.02
N MET A 227 -11.29 -2.08 -26.05
CA MET A 227 -10.13 -2.62 -26.77
C MET A 227 -9.03 -3.19 -25.83
N GLY A 228 -9.26 -3.24 -24.51
CA GLY A 228 -8.36 -3.91 -23.56
C GLY A 228 -7.09 -3.16 -23.16
N GLU A 229 -6.76 -2.03 -23.81
CA GLU A 229 -5.57 -1.22 -23.49
C GLU A 229 -5.89 -0.03 -22.58
N VAL A 230 -4.97 0.31 -21.69
CA VAL A 230 -5.08 1.51 -20.83
C VAL A 230 -4.27 2.63 -21.48
N ASN A 231 -4.90 3.79 -21.71
CA ASN A 231 -4.19 4.96 -22.23
C ASN A 231 -3.15 5.45 -21.19
N LYS A 232 -1.96 5.87 -21.64
CA LYS A 232 -0.86 6.33 -20.79
C LYS A 232 -1.22 7.52 -19.90
N TYR A 233 -2.12 8.40 -20.35
CA TYR A 233 -2.67 9.54 -19.62
C TYR A 233 -3.86 9.22 -18.71
N SER A 234 -4.24 7.93 -18.58
CA SER A 234 -5.40 7.51 -17.80
C SER A 234 -5.30 8.00 -16.35
N GLY A 235 -6.17 8.96 -16.02
CA GLY A 235 -6.27 9.55 -14.69
C GLY A 235 -5.43 10.81 -14.46
N LEU A 236 -4.71 11.30 -15.47
CA LEU A 236 -3.84 12.48 -15.37
C LEU A 236 -4.46 13.76 -15.95
N LEU A 237 -5.44 13.65 -16.87
CA LEU A 237 -6.00 14.80 -17.61
C LEU A 237 -7.29 15.34 -16.99
N TYR A 238 -7.34 16.65 -16.77
CA TYR A 238 -8.43 17.38 -16.15
C TYR A 238 -8.83 18.60 -16.99
N CYS A 239 -10.12 18.94 -16.96
CA CYS A 239 -10.65 20.16 -17.58
C CYS A 239 -10.51 21.33 -16.61
N ALA A 240 -10.03 22.48 -17.10
CA ALA A 240 -9.87 23.70 -16.30
C ALA A 240 -11.20 24.21 -15.73
N ASP A 241 -12.24 24.28 -16.55
CA ASP A 241 -13.51 24.91 -16.16
C ASP A 241 -14.36 24.07 -15.21
N CYS A 242 -14.51 22.78 -15.50
CA CYS A 242 -15.44 21.92 -14.75
C CYS A 242 -14.74 20.94 -13.80
N GLY A 243 -13.40 20.94 -13.76
CA GLY A 243 -12.58 20.02 -12.95
C GLY A 243 -12.72 18.53 -13.28
N SER A 244 -13.55 18.18 -14.27
CA SER A 244 -13.81 16.78 -14.62
C SER A 244 -12.66 16.21 -15.44
N LYS A 245 -12.44 14.89 -15.33
CA LYS A 245 -11.42 14.19 -16.13
C LYS A 245 -11.75 14.25 -17.62
N LEU A 246 -10.74 14.25 -18.48
CA LEU A 246 -10.97 14.08 -19.91
C LEU A 246 -11.17 12.60 -20.25
N TYR A 247 -12.07 12.37 -21.21
CA TYR A 247 -12.39 11.07 -21.78
C TYR A 247 -11.57 10.87 -23.05
N PHE A 248 -10.91 9.73 -23.16
CA PHE A 248 -10.14 9.35 -24.34
C PHE A 248 -11.05 8.79 -25.44
N VAL A 249 -11.09 9.47 -26.58
CA VAL A 249 -11.89 9.09 -27.74
C VAL A 249 -11.02 8.34 -28.74
N ARG A 250 -11.41 7.09 -28.99
CA ARG A 250 -10.83 6.24 -30.02
C ARG A 250 -11.89 5.32 -30.61
N GLY A 251 -11.68 4.89 -31.85
CA GLY A 251 -12.53 3.93 -32.56
C GLY A 251 -11.66 2.86 -33.23
N ARG A 252 -12.20 1.65 -33.45
CA ARG A 252 -11.45 0.55 -34.10
C ARG A 252 -11.02 0.89 -35.52
N THR A 253 -11.81 1.75 -36.19
CA THR A 253 -11.58 2.25 -37.54
C THR A 253 -10.82 3.58 -37.57
N MET A 254 -10.54 4.19 -36.41
CA MET A 254 -9.81 5.45 -36.34
C MET A 254 -8.31 5.14 -36.34
N LYS A 255 -7.56 5.88 -37.17
CA LYS A 255 -6.11 5.84 -37.12
C LYS A 255 -5.61 6.50 -35.81
N PRO A 256 -4.47 6.05 -35.25
CA PRO A 256 -3.95 6.55 -33.98
C PRO A 256 -3.69 8.07 -33.92
N ASP A 257 -3.39 8.67 -35.07
CA ASP A 257 -3.17 10.12 -35.24
C ASP A 257 -4.42 10.97 -35.02
N VAL A 258 -5.61 10.36 -35.07
CA VAL A 258 -6.89 11.04 -34.86
C VAL A 258 -7.39 10.90 -33.42
N PHE A 259 -6.69 10.15 -32.57
CA PHE A 259 -7.08 9.99 -31.17
C PHE A 259 -7.05 11.33 -30.43
N ASN A 260 -8.10 11.58 -29.65
CA ASN A 260 -8.24 12.83 -28.92
C ASN A 260 -8.80 12.61 -27.51
N PHE A 261 -8.63 13.61 -26.67
CA PHE A 261 -9.23 13.72 -25.36
C PHE A 261 -10.32 14.78 -25.41
N ILE A 262 -11.45 14.53 -24.77
CA ILE A 262 -12.58 15.48 -24.66
C ILE A 262 -13.06 15.53 -23.21
N CYS A 263 -13.44 16.70 -22.71
CA CYS A 263 -14.06 16.82 -21.39
C CYS A 263 -15.20 15.81 -21.20
N SER A 264 -15.11 14.96 -20.16
CA SER A 264 -16.10 13.91 -19.93
C SER A 264 -17.48 14.44 -19.55
N ARG A 265 -17.54 15.59 -18.86
CA ARG A 265 -18.80 16.24 -18.48
C ARG A 265 -19.51 16.81 -19.70
N TYR A 266 -18.78 17.54 -20.55
CA TYR A 266 -19.29 18.01 -21.84
C TYR A 266 -19.82 16.85 -22.70
N ARG A 267 -19.05 15.78 -22.83
CA ARG A 267 -19.45 14.61 -23.65
C ARG A 267 -20.73 13.93 -23.16
N LYS A 268 -20.93 13.83 -21.85
CA LYS A 268 -22.11 13.17 -21.25
C LYS A 268 -23.38 14.00 -21.34
N HIS A 269 -23.25 15.32 -21.24
CA HIS A 269 -24.37 16.26 -21.15
C HIS A 269 -24.44 17.18 -22.36
N MET A 270 -24.14 16.67 -23.56
CA MET A 270 -24.23 17.45 -24.80
C MET A 270 -25.62 18.11 -24.90
N GLY A 271 -25.69 19.44 -24.72
CA GLY A 271 -26.92 20.23 -24.75
C GLY A 271 -27.19 21.05 -23.49
N GLU A 272 -26.67 20.64 -22.33
CA GLU A 272 -26.73 21.44 -21.10
C GLU A 272 -25.44 22.26 -20.99
N LYS A 273 -25.53 23.57 -20.72
CA LYS A 273 -24.38 24.51 -20.61
C LYS A 273 -23.46 24.23 -19.39
N GLN A 274 -23.17 22.97 -19.08
CA GLN A 274 -22.34 22.58 -17.93
C GLN A 274 -20.84 22.66 -18.22
N CYS A 275 -20.41 22.60 -19.48
CA CYS A 275 -19.01 22.77 -19.91
C CYS A 275 -18.93 22.96 -21.43
N THR A 276 -17.76 23.36 -21.95
CA THR A 276 -17.43 23.57 -23.36
C THR A 276 -16.53 22.44 -23.91
N PRO A 277 -16.36 22.31 -25.25
CA PRO A 277 -15.57 21.25 -25.86
C PRO A 277 -14.06 21.42 -25.65
N HIS A 278 -13.59 21.28 -24.40
CA HIS A 278 -12.18 21.13 -24.08
C HIS A 278 -11.68 19.85 -24.73
N SER A 279 -10.86 20.00 -25.77
CA SER A 279 -10.31 18.87 -26.49
C SER A 279 -8.86 19.10 -26.89
N ILE A 280 -8.11 18.01 -26.96
CA ILE A 280 -6.72 18.00 -27.41
C ILE A 280 -6.42 16.66 -28.09
N ARG A 281 -5.59 16.68 -29.13
CA ARG A 281 -5.13 15.45 -29.79
C ARG A 281 -4.05 14.77 -28.95
N GLU A 282 -4.01 13.43 -29.00
CA GLU A 282 -2.98 12.67 -28.28
C GLU A 282 -1.57 13.00 -28.78
N ILE A 283 -1.36 13.07 -30.10
CA ILE A 283 -0.04 13.41 -30.68
C ILE A 283 0.44 14.78 -30.21
N THR A 284 -0.40 15.81 -30.30
CA THR A 284 -0.04 17.17 -29.87
C THR A 284 0.26 17.21 -28.37
N LEU A 285 -0.50 16.47 -27.56
CA LEU A 285 -0.23 16.38 -26.12
C LEU A 285 1.08 15.63 -25.84
N ASP A 286 1.41 14.59 -26.61
CA ASP A 286 2.67 13.84 -26.49
C ASP A 286 3.88 14.74 -26.74
N GLU A 287 3.84 15.55 -27.80
CA GLU A 287 4.91 16.48 -28.18
C GLU A 287 5.14 17.52 -27.07
N ILE A 288 4.07 18.22 -26.63
CA ILE A 288 4.14 19.26 -25.61
C ILE A 288 4.68 18.70 -24.29
N ILE A 289 4.17 17.54 -23.86
CA ILE A 289 4.57 16.95 -22.59
C ILE A 289 6.01 16.45 -22.64
N LEU A 290 6.44 15.87 -23.76
CA LEU A 290 7.81 15.40 -23.93
C LEU A 290 8.81 16.55 -23.91
N GLU A 291 8.51 17.64 -24.62
CA GLU A 291 9.33 18.85 -24.65
C GLU A 291 9.44 19.47 -23.25
N GLU A 292 8.31 19.62 -22.55
CA GLU A 292 8.29 20.23 -21.23
C GLU A 292 9.03 19.39 -20.18
N ILE A 293 8.89 18.05 -20.20
CA ILE A 293 9.69 17.17 -19.33
C ILE A 293 11.18 17.33 -19.65
N ARG A 294 11.58 17.40 -20.93
CA ARG A 294 12.98 17.58 -21.32
C ARG A 294 13.53 18.94 -20.87
N ARG A 295 12.75 20.01 -21.01
CA ARG A 295 13.10 21.37 -20.57
C ARG A 295 13.39 21.39 -19.07
N VAL A 296 12.42 20.96 -18.26
CA VAL A 296 12.51 21.01 -16.80
C VAL A 296 13.57 20.05 -16.26
N THR A 297 13.72 18.85 -16.85
CA THR A 297 14.80 17.92 -16.45
C THR A 297 16.18 18.39 -16.87
N SER A 298 16.32 19.13 -17.98
CA SER A 298 17.58 19.77 -18.38
C SER A 298 17.94 20.91 -17.44
N GLU A 299 16.98 21.77 -17.09
CA GLU A 299 17.18 22.89 -16.17
C GLU A 299 17.58 22.42 -14.76
N ALA A 300 16.86 21.42 -14.23
CA ALA A 300 17.18 20.81 -12.93
C ALA A 300 18.59 20.18 -12.89
N ARG A 301 19.10 19.69 -14.03
CA ARG A 301 20.45 19.12 -14.17
C ARG A 301 21.53 20.17 -14.30
N LYS A 302 21.35 21.15 -15.19
CA LYS A 302 22.37 22.16 -15.52
C LYS A 302 22.53 23.21 -14.42
N HIS A 303 21.42 23.65 -13.84
CA HIS A 303 21.40 24.73 -12.85
C HIS A 303 20.76 24.27 -11.54
N THR A 304 21.25 23.16 -10.96
CA THR A 304 20.62 22.55 -9.77
C THR A 304 20.43 23.55 -8.62
N ALA A 305 21.44 24.37 -8.30
CA ALA A 305 21.36 25.32 -7.20
C ALA A 305 20.34 26.45 -7.45
N GLU A 306 20.29 26.98 -8.67
CA GLU A 306 19.36 28.03 -9.06
C GLU A 306 17.93 27.49 -9.19
N PHE A 307 17.78 26.28 -9.73
CA PHE A 307 16.51 25.58 -9.81
C PHE A 307 15.93 25.31 -8.42
N VAL A 308 16.74 24.80 -7.49
CA VAL A 308 16.32 24.61 -6.09
C VAL A 308 15.93 25.94 -5.45
N ARG A 309 16.72 27.01 -5.65
CA ARG A 309 16.42 28.35 -5.14
C ARG A 309 15.12 28.91 -5.74
N PHE A 310 14.90 28.76 -7.03
CA PHE A 310 13.72 29.24 -7.76
C PHE A 310 12.44 28.56 -7.28
N ILE A 311 12.45 27.22 -7.20
CA ILE A 311 11.31 26.46 -6.67
C ILE A 311 11.08 26.77 -5.18
N SER A 312 12.16 26.90 -4.40
CA SER A 312 12.06 27.26 -2.98
C SER A 312 11.48 28.67 -2.79
N GLN A 313 11.88 29.65 -3.59
CA GLN A 313 11.35 31.02 -3.54
C GLN A 313 9.86 31.09 -3.92
N LYS A 314 9.44 30.40 -5.00
CA LYS A 314 8.04 30.33 -5.43
C LYS A 314 7.16 29.63 -4.38
N SER A 315 7.69 28.63 -3.68
CA SER A 315 6.99 27.94 -2.59
C SER A 315 7.03 28.69 -1.23
N SER A 316 7.82 29.76 -1.05
CA SER A 316 8.27 30.19 0.30
C SER A 316 7.43 31.29 0.98
N SER A 317 6.59 32.05 0.28
CA SER A 317 5.77 33.09 0.95
C SER A 317 4.41 32.56 1.40
N GLU A 318 3.64 31.97 0.48
CA GLU A 318 2.28 31.50 0.76
C GLU A 318 2.27 30.19 1.54
N ASN A 319 3.03 29.18 1.13
CA ASN A 319 3.07 27.90 1.87
C ASN A 319 3.70 28.06 3.26
N ARG A 320 4.62 29.02 3.46
CA ARG A 320 5.18 29.29 4.79
C ARG A 320 4.19 30.02 5.70
N LYS A 321 3.41 30.97 5.16
CA LYS A 321 2.30 31.60 5.88
C LYS A 321 1.22 30.57 6.23
N GLU A 322 0.86 29.71 5.28
CA GLU A 322 -0.10 28.63 5.48
C GLU A 322 0.40 27.61 6.49
N LEU A 323 1.65 27.15 6.38
CA LEU A 323 2.28 26.24 7.33
C LEU A 323 2.28 26.82 8.75
N ASN A 324 2.64 28.10 8.90
CA ASN A 324 2.63 28.78 10.19
C ASN A 324 1.21 28.94 10.75
N ALA A 325 0.22 29.23 9.91
CA ALA A 325 -1.18 29.28 10.31
C ALA A 325 -1.69 27.92 10.80
N LYS A 326 -1.36 26.83 10.08
CA LYS A 326 -1.72 25.45 10.43
C LYS A 326 -1.02 24.97 11.70
N LEU A 327 0.25 25.33 11.89
CA LEU A 327 0.98 25.05 13.14
C LEU A 327 0.36 25.80 14.33
N SER A 328 -0.10 27.04 14.13
CA SER A 328 -0.82 27.80 15.17
C SER A 328 -2.20 27.20 15.46
N GLU A 329 -2.92 26.71 14.45
CA GLU A 329 -4.19 26.01 14.63
C GLU A 329 -3.98 24.70 15.42
N GLN A 330 -2.95 23.93 15.08
CA GLN A 330 -2.58 22.71 15.79
C GLN A 330 -2.30 22.98 17.27
N SER A 331 -1.48 24.00 17.59
CA SER A 331 -1.15 24.30 18.98
C SER A 331 -2.38 24.72 19.80
N LYS A 332 -3.29 25.50 19.22
CA LYS A 332 -4.57 25.88 19.86
C LYS A 332 -5.45 24.67 20.16
N LEU A 333 -5.61 23.76 19.19
CA LEU A 333 -6.43 22.55 19.37
C LEU A 333 -5.80 21.55 20.33
N THR A 334 -4.47 21.42 20.35
CA THR A 334 -3.77 20.61 21.33
C THR A 334 -4.00 21.13 22.75
N ARG A 335 -3.88 22.45 22.96
CA ARG A 335 -4.17 23.09 24.24
C ARG A 335 -5.64 22.89 24.65
N ARG A 336 -6.59 23.06 23.72
CA ARG A 336 -8.01 22.82 23.99
C ARG A 336 -8.29 21.37 24.40
N ASN A 337 -7.63 20.41 23.76
CA ASN A 337 -7.78 18.99 24.10
C ASN A 337 -7.20 18.67 25.50
N GLU A 338 -6.10 19.31 25.89
CA GLU A 338 -5.55 19.20 27.25
C GLU A 338 -6.49 19.83 28.30
N GLU A 339 -7.07 20.99 28.00
CA GLU A 339 -8.08 21.64 28.86
C GLU A 339 -9.32 20.75 29.04
N LEU A 340 -9.83 20.15 27.96
CA LEU A 340 -10.95 19.20 28.04
C LEU A 340 -10.62 17.99 28.91
N ASN A 341 -9.40 17.45 28.82
CA ASN A 341 -8.96 16.35 29.69
C ASN A 341 -8.92 16.75 31.17
N LEU A 342 -8.50 17.98 31.48
CA LEU A 342 -8.50 18.49 32.85
C LEU A 342 -9.92 18.71 33.38
N LEU A 343 -10.81 19.26 32.56
CA LEU A 343 -12.23 19.44 32.89
C LEU A 343 -12.92 18.10 33.14
N PHE A 344 -12.62 17.09 32.31
CA PHE A 344 -13.18 15.74 32.47
C PHE A 344 -12.71 15.08 33.78
N LYS A 345 -11.42 15.21 34.13
CA LYS A 345 -10.88 14.71 35.42
C LYS A 345 -11.59 15.36 36.62
N ARG A 346 -11.75 16.68 36.61
CA ARG A 346 -12.46 17.41 37.67
C ARG A 346 -13.93 17.01 37.76
N LEU A 347 -14.62 16.89 36.62
CA LEU A 347 -16.01 16.46 36.57
C LEU A 347 -16.18 15.03 37.16
N TYR A 348 -15.22 14.15 36.90
CA TYR A 348 -15.20 12.81 37.50
C TYR A 348 -15.01 12.87 39.02
N GLU A 349 -14.06 13.68 39.51
CA GLU A 349 -13.84 13.90 40.94
C GLU A 349 -15.09 14.45 41.64
N ASP A 350 -15.75 15.47 41.06
CA ASP A 350 -16.95 16.07 41.63
C ASP A 350 -18.17 15.13 41.61
N ASN A 351 -18.26 14.20 40.64
CA ASN A 351 -19.25 13.14 40.63
C ASN A 351 -19.01 12.11 41.75
N VAL A 352 -17.76 11.68 41.96
CA VAL A 352 -17.40 10.77 43.06
C VAL A 352 -17.66 11.42 44.43
N LEU A 353 -17.46 12.73 44.55
CA LEU A 353 -17.75 13.50 45.76
C LEU A 353 -19.25 13.83 45.94
N GLY A 354 -20.12 13.41 45.03
CA GLY A 354 -21.57 13.63 45.11
C GLY A 354 -22.02 15.08 44.91
N LYS A 355 -21.15 15.96 44.41
CA LYS A 355 -21.49 17.36 44.12
C LYS A 355 -22.27 17.53 42.82
N VAL A 356 -22.21 16.53 41.94
CA VAL A 356 -22.89 16.48 40.64
C VAL A 356 -23.73 15.20 40.61
N THR A 357 -24.96 15.28 40.09
CA THR A 357 -25.80 14.08 39.95
C THR A 357 -25.34 13.22 38.77
N ASN A 358 -25.64 11.92 38.80
CA ASN A 358 -25.29 11.01 37.70
C ASN A 358 -25.86 11.46 36.34
N GLU A 359 -27.04 12.09 36.32
CA GLU A 359 -27.64 12.63 35.10
C GLU A 359 -26.88 13.84 34.56
N GLN A 360 -26.48 14.77 35.44
CA GLN A 360 -25.68 15.94 35.08
C GLN A 360 -24.28 15.54 34.61
N PHE A 361 -23.66 14.55 35.28
CA PHE A 361 -22.40 13.97 34.86
C PHE A 361 -22.50 13.40 33.45
N ARG A 362 -23.54 12.58 33.17
CA ARG A 362 -23.74 11.98 31.84
C ARG A 362 -23.85 13.05 30.76
N MET A 363 -24.72 14.04 30.96
CA MET A 363 -24.93 15.13 29.99
C MET A 363 -23.65 15.93 29.69
N LEU A 364 -22.89 16.31 30.74
CA LEU A 364 -21.64 17.08 30.57
C LEU A 364 -20.53 16.21 29.97
N SER A 365 -20.44 14.94 30.38
CA SER A 365 -19.45 13.99 29.84
C SER A 365 -19.67 13.73 28.35
N ASP A 366 -20.93 13.64 27.90
CA ASP A 366 -21.27 13.46 26.49
C ASP A 366 -20.84 14.68 25.66
N GLY A 367 -21.05 15.89 26.18
CA GLY A 367 -20.59 17.13 25.54
C GLY A 367 -19.06 17.19 25.39
N TYR A 368 -18.33 16.93 26.47
CA TYR A 368 -16.86 16.91 26.44
C TYR A 368 -16.31 15.81 25.53
N ASN A 369 -16.90 14.62 25.54
CA ASN A 369 -16.51 13.52 24.65
C ASN A 369 -16.76 13.85 23.18
N ALA A 370 -17.88 14.51 22.86
CA ALA A 370 -18.19 14.95 21.50
C ALA A 370 -17.17 15.99 21.01
N GLU A 371 -16.86 16.99 21.83
CA GLU A 371 -15.86 18.03 21.50
C GLU A 371 -14.44 17.45 21.40
N GLN A 372 -14.08 16.52 22.29
CA GLN A 372 -12.79 15.83 22.21
C GLN A 372 -12.68 15.03 20.92
N LYS A 373 -13.74 14.31 20.53
CA LYS A 373 -13.75 13.52 19.29
C LYS A 373 -13.61 14.39 18.05
N THR A 374 -14.25 15.55 17.98
CA THR A 374 -14.09 16.49 16.86
C THR A 374 -12.70 17.12 16.85
N THR A 375 -12.18 17.50 18.01
CA THR A 375 -10.83 18.09 18.17
C THR A 375 -9.73 17.12 17.76
N VAL A 376 -9.78 15.87 18.23
CA VAL A 376 -8.81 14.81 17.87
C VAL A 376 -8.86 14.54 16.36
N LYS A 377 -10.06 14.43 15.78
CA LYS A 377 -10.21 14.22 14.33
C LYS A 377 -9.61 15.38 13.52
N ARG A 378 -9.77 16.63 13.97
CA ARG A 378 -9.16 17.81 13.32
C ARG A 378 -7.64 17.82 13.49
N LEU A 379 -7.12 17.44 14.65
CA LEU A 379 -5.68 17.30 14.88
C LEU A 379 -5.05 16.24 13.97
N GLU A 380 -5.72 15.11 13.75
CA GLU A 380 -5.26 14.08 12.79
C GLU A 380 -5.23 14.62 11.35
N GLN A 381 -6.26 15.35 10.94
CA GLN A 381 -6.29 16.00 9.61
C GLN A 381 -5.16 17.03 9.46
N LEU A 382 -4.98 17.91 10.45
CA LEU A 382 -3.92 18.92 10.45
C LEU A 382 -2.53 18.31 10.40
N LYS A 383 -2.29 17.18 11.07
CA LYS A 383 -1.01 16.46 10.97
C LYS A 383 -0.72 16.04 9.53
N VAL A 384 -1.73 15.52 8.82
CA VAL A 384 -1.58 15.13 7.41
C VAL A 384 -1.33 16.36 6.52
N GLU A 385 -2.08 17.45 6.71
CA GLU A 385 -1.91 18.71 5.96
C GLU A 385 -0.50 19.31 6.17
N ILE A 386 -0.02 19.36 7.42
CA ILE A 386 1.31 19.87 7.78
C ILE A 386 2.42 19.00 7.16
N GLU A 387 2.27 17.68 7.21
CA GLU A 387 3.27 16.76 6.65
C GLU A 387 3.35 16.90 5.12
N GLN A 388 2.20 17.07 4.45
CA GLN A 388 2.16 17.36 3.02
C GLN A 388 2.91 18.65 2.69
N LEU A 389 2.65 19.73 3.43
CA LEU A 389 3.32 21.03 3.24
C LEU A 389 4.83 20.93 3.47
N LYS A 390 5.28 20.22 4.52
CA LYS A 390 6.70 20.01 4.84
C LYS A 390 7.42 19.15 3.81
N SER A 391 6.76 18.15 3.24
CA SER A 391 7.36 17.25 2.25
C SER A 391 7.79 17.96 0.96
N THR A 392 7.26 19.16 0.68
CA THR A 392 7.53 19.94 -0.54
C THR A 392 9.02 20.28 -0.73
N ALA A 393 9.77 20.59 0.33
CA ALA A 393 11.21 20.88 0.23
C ALA A 393 12.04 19.62 -0.11
N VAL A 394 11.71 18.49 0.54
CA VAL A 394 12.31 17.17 0.28
C VAL A 394 11.97 16.68 -1.14
N ASN A 395 10.83 17.10 -1.68
CA ASN A 395 10.41 16.72 -3.02
C ASN A 395 11.31 17.33 -4.11
N VAL A 396 11.87 18.53 -3.92
CA VAL A 396 12.74 19.16 -4.93
C VAL A 396 14.03 18.36 -5.14
N GLU A 397 14.69 17.94 -4.05
CA GLU A 397 15.90 17.10 -4.15
C GLU A 397 15.61 15.75 -4.82
N ARG A 398 14.45 15.15 -4.52
CA ARG A 398 13.98 13.93 -5.20
C ARG A 398 13.78 14.17 -6.69
N PHE A 399 13.19 15.29 -7.08
CA PHE A 399 13.03 15.64 -8.50
C PHE A 399 14.37 15.76 -9.22
N VAL A 400 15.35 16.42 -8.60
CA VAL A 400 16.71 16.53 -9.15
C VAL A 400 17.35 15.15 -9.31
N SER A 401 17.18 14.27 -8.32
CA SER A 401 17.69 12.89 -8.40
C SER A 401 17.07 12.10 -9.57
N LEU A 402 15.77 12.27 -9.80
CA LEU A 402 15.04 11.66 -10.91
C LEU A 402 15.47 12.24 -12.25
N ALA A 403 15.66 13.55 -12.34
CA ALA A 403 16.15 14.23 -13.53
C ALA A 403 17.58 13.77 -13.91
N ARG A 404 18.43 13.44 -12.94
CA ARG A 404 19.75 12.85 -13.18
C ARG A 404 19.68 11.40 -13.66
N LYS A 405 18.70 10.62 -13.20
CA LYS A 405 18.49 9.22 -13.60
C LYS A 405 18.00 9.09 -15.04
N TYR A 406 17.09 9.96 -15.48
CA TYR A 406 16.51 9.93 -16.82
C TYR A 406 17.15 10.98 -17.73
N THR A 407 18.26 10.63 -18.38
CA THR A 407 19.07 11.60 -19.13
C THR A 407 18.62 11.85 -20.57
N ASP A 408 18.17 10.81 -21.28
CA ASP A 408 17.72 10.84 -22.68
C ASP A 408 16.31 10.23 -22.80
N ILE A 409 15.29 11.06 -22.58
CA ILE A 409 13.89 10.65 -22.72
C ILE A 409 13.50 10.79 -24.19
N ARG A 410 13.56 9.70 -24.96
CA ARG A 410 13.19 9.69 -26.39
C ARG A 410 11.68 9.59 -26.62
N GLU A 411 11.02 8.76 -25.83
CA GLU A 411 9.60 8.48 -25.95
C GLU A 411 8.88 8.62 -24.61
N LEU A 412 7.61 9.02 -24.70
CA LEU A 412 6.76 9.23 -23.53
C LEU A 412 6.12 7.90 -23.08
N THR A 413 6.79 7.18 -22.20
CA THR A 413 6.26 5.95 -21.61
C THR A 413 5.31 6.24 -20.44
N PRO A 414 4.35 5.35 -20.14
CA PRO A 414 3.47 5.51 -18.97
C PRO A 414 4.23 5.63 -17.64
N GLU A 415 5.40 4.99 -17.54
CA GLU A 415 6.28 5.06 -16.37
C GLU A 415 6.86 6.47 -16.19
N ILE A 416 7.42 7.05 -17.25
CA ILE A 416 7.98 8.41 -17.23
C ILE A 416 6.90 9.44 -16.89
N LEU A 417 5.72 9.32 -17.52
CA LEU A 417 4.57 10.17 -17.21
C LEU A 417 4.21 10.15 -15.73
N ARG A 418 4.09 8.96 -15.12
CA ARG A 418 3.72 8.81 -13.72
C ARG A 418 4.83 9.20 -12.74
N THR A 419 6.08 9.17 -13.20
CA THR A 419 7.25 9.62 -12.44
C THR A 419 7.23 11.14 -12.32
N PHE A 420 7.13 11.85 -13.45
CA PHE A 420 7.31 13.30 -13.48
C PHE A 420 6.02 14.09 -13.30
N ILE A 421 4.87 13.59 -13.77
CA ILE A 421 3.61 14.35 -13.84
C ILE A 421 2.58 13.88 -12.82
N SER A 422 1.99 14.84 -12.10
CA SER A 422 0.88 14.61 -11.17
C SER A 422 -0.49 14.82 -11.81
N LYS A 423 -0.68 15.94 -12.52
CA LYS A 423 -1.91 16.28 -13.24
C LYS A 423 -1.59 17.21 -14.41
N ILE A 424 -2.43 17.15 -15.44
CA ILE A 424 -2.39 18.03 -16.61
C ILE A 424 -3.78 18.65 -16.72
N VAL A 425 -3.85 19.98 -16.75
CA VAL A 425 -5.09 20.75 -16.84
C VAL A 425 -5.16 21.39 -18.21
N ILE A 426 -6.25 21.11 -18.93
CA ILE A 426 -6.47 21.59 -20.30
C ILE A 426 -7.53 22.68 -20.26
N HIS A 427 -7.20 23.83 -20.83
CA HIS A 427 -8.11 24.98 -21.00
C HIS A 427 -8.87 24.93 -22.32
N GLU A 428 -9.94 25.71 -22.40
CA GLU A 428 -10.73 25.87 -23.62
C GLU A 428 -9.91 26.54 -24.72
N ARG A 429 -10.16 26.14 -25.97
CA ARG A 429 -9.58 26.84 -27.13
C ARG A 429 -10.37 28.12 -27.40
N PRO A 430 -9.72 29.28 -27.53
CA PRO A 430 -10.40 30.54 -27.81
C PRO A 430 -11.09 30.58 -29.19
N SER A 431 -10.71 29.70 -30.13
CA SER A 431 -11.32 29.60 -31.46
C SER A 431 -11.74 28.16 -31.79
N ARG A 432 -12.88 28.02 -32.49
CA ARG A 432 -13.40 26.74 -33.00
C ARG A 432 -12.68 26.25 -34.26
N LYS A 433 -11.89 27.10 -34.94
CA LYS A 433 -11.13 26.71 -36.13
C LYS A 433 -9.89 25.93 -35.72
N LYS A 434 -9.67 24.76 -36.35
CA LYS A 434 -8.57 23.83 -36.02
C LYS A 434 -7.16 24.41 -36.24
N SER A 435 -7.02 25.49 -37.03
CA SER A 435 -5.74 26.06 -37.48
C SER A 435 -5.34 27.38 -36.82
N GLU A 436 -6.19 27.96 -35.97
CA GLU A 436 -5.94 29.28 -35.37
C GLU A 436 -6.37 29.25 -33.90
N GLY A 437 -5.41 29.45 -33.00
CA GLY A 437 -5.65 29.65 -31.57
C GLY A 437 -4.65 28.93 -30.69
N GLU A 438 -3.99 29.70 -29.82
CA GLU A 438 -3.20 29.18 -28.71
C GLU A 438 -4.13 28.49 -27.70
N GLN A 439 -3.74 27.29 -27.27
CA GLN A 439 -4.46 26.56 -26.22
C GLN A 439 -3.56 26.47 -25.00
N ARG A 440 -4.00 27.06 -23.89
CA ARG A 440 -3.27 26.96 -22.62
C ARG A 440 -3.37 25.54 -22.04
N ILE A 441 -2.25 25.02 -21.56
CA ILE A 441 -2.14 23.71 -20.89
C ILE A 441 -1.28 23.89 -19.64
N ASP A 442 -1.87 23.69 -18.46
CA ASP A 442 -1.09 23.73 -17.22
C ASP A 442 -0.60 22.33 -16.85
N ILE A 443 0.72 22.17 -16.74
CA ILE A 443 1.37 20.90 -16.39
C ILE A 443 1.87 20.98 -14.95
N TYR A 444 1.44 20.02 -14.12
CA TYR A 444 1.85 19.93 -12.73
C TYR A 444 2.75 18.72 -12.52
N PHE A 445 3.97 18.98 -12.06
CA PHE A 445 4.94 17.94 -11.77
C PHE A 445 4.74 17.35 -10.37
N THR A 446 5.05 16.06 -10.21
CA THR A 446 4.84 15.27 -8.98
C THR A 446 5.56 15.81 -7.75
N HIS A 447 6.64 16.56 -7.93
CA HIS A 447 7.51 16.98 -6.84
C HIS A 447 7.74 18.49 -6.73
N ILE A 448 7.51 19.24 -7.81
CA ILE A 448 7.82 20.67 -7.88
C ILE A 448 6.59 21.55 -8.20
N GLY A 449 5.42 20.93 -8.44
CA GLY A 449 4.20 21.69 -8.79
C GLY A 449 4.22 22.21 -10.22
N SER A 450 3.58 23.36 -10.47
CA SER A 450 3.56 23.98 -11.80
C SER A 450 4.78 24.89 -12.01
N MET A 451 5.46 24.71 -13.13
CA MET A 451 6.44 25.68 -13.63
C MET A 451 5.70 26.90 -14.18
N PRO A 452 6.21 28.13 -13.99
CA PRO A 452 5.68 29.28 -14.70
C PRO A 452 5.99 29.15 -16.21
N ASP A 453 5.10 29.71 -17.03
CA ASP A 453 5.31 29.84 -18.46
C ASP A 453 6.58 30.67 -18.69
N SER A 454 7.48 30.18 -19.53
CA SER A 454 8.67 30.94 -19.94
C SER A 454 8.28 31.98 -20.98
N GLU A 455 7.50 32.99 -20.60
CA GLU A 455 7.34 34.21 -21.39
C GLU A 455 7.24 35.42 -20.47
N SER A 456 8.38 36.07 -20.24
CA SER A 456 8.53 37.54 -20.14
C SER A 456 10.01 37.88 -19.87
N GLU A 457 10.85 37.65 -20.88
CA GLU A 457 11.96 38.57 -21.19
C GLU A 457 11.83 39.03 -22.64
#